data_AF-A0A287D855-F1
#
_entry.id   AF-A0A287D855-F1
#
_cell.length_a   1.000
_cell.length_b   1.000
_cell.length_c   1.000
_cell.angle_alpha   90.00
_cell.angle_beta   90.00
_cell.angle_gamma   90.00
#
_symmetry.space_group_name_H-M   'P 1'
#
loop_
_entity.id
_entity.type
_entity.pdbx_description
1 polymer ?
#
loop_
_entity_poly.entity_id
_entity_poly.type
_entity_poly.pdbx_seq_one_letter_code
_entity_poly.pdbx_strand_id
1 'polypeptide(L)'
;MSFPKYKPLCLATLLPTLDPAEYIKYTISPETLKAQAERLAIRYNDPNRGGLIEDPALIHWTYARSENIYPNFRPTPKNSLLGALFGIEPLFFWYYVFKTYRNRKEKLTQEGKLD
;
A
#
# COMPACT_ATOMS: atom_id res chain seq x y z
N MET A 1 -12.74 -29.59 -24.77
CA MET A 1 -11.58 -28.77 -24.37
C MET A 1 -12.00 -27.91 -23.19
N SER A 2 -11.26 -27.88 -22.08
CA SER A 2 -11.60 -27.08 -20.90
C SER A 2 -10.98 -25.69 -20.97
N PHE A 3 -11.69 -24.69 -20.47
CA PHE A 3 -11.16 -23.32 -20.37
C PHE A 3 -10.01 -23.25 -19.35
N PRO A 4 -8.99 -22.41 -19.58
CA PRO A 4 -7.90 -22.23 -18.62
C PRO A 4 -8.40 -21.58 -17.33
N LYS A 5 -7.95 -22.11 -16.18
CA LYS A 5 -8.34 -21.61 -14.85
C LYS A 5 -7.60 -20.30 -14.51
N TYR A 6 -8.35 -19.30 -14.06
CA TYR A 6 -7.80 -18.01 -13.61
C TYR A 6 -6.91 -18.17 -12.35
N LYS A 7 -5.78 -17.47 -12.32
CA LYS A 7 -4.84 -17.44 -11.18
C LYS A 7 -4.75 -16.01 -10.64
N PRO A 8 -5.21 -15.73 -9.41
CA PRO A 8 -5.12 -14.39 -8.86
C PRO A 8 -3.68 -14.00 -8.53
N LEU A 9 -3.39 -12.71 -8.60
CA LEU A 9 -2.14 -12.08 -8.18
C LEU A 9 -2.44 -10.99 -7.15
N CYS A 10 -1.40 -10.54 -6.44
CA CYS A 10 -1.54 -9.48 -5.44
C CYS A 10 -2.23 -8.21 -5.98
N LEU A 11 -1.92 -7.84 -7.22
CA LEU A 11 -2.52 -6.68 -7.91
C LEU A 11 -3.67 -7.06 -8.86
N ALA A 12 -3.97 -8.35 -9.03
CA ALA A 12 -5.06 -8.84 -9.88
C ALA A 12 -5.89 -9.84 -9.07
N THR A 13 -6.82 -9.29 -8.28
CA THR A 13 -7.70 -10.07 -7.41
C THR A 13 -8.66 -10.90 -8.26
N LEU A 14 -9.04 -12.05 -7.72
CA LEU A 14 -10.04 -12.92 -8.33
C LEU A 14 -11.40 -12.20 -8.40
N LEU A 15 -12.05 -12.28 -9.56
CA LEU A 15 -13.37 -11.70 -9.77
C LEU A 15 -14.39 -12.42 -8.89
N PRO A 16 -15.32 -11.72 -8.20
CA PRO A 16 -16.27 -12.36 -7.28
C PRO A 16 -17.01 -13.56 -7.90
N THR A 17 -17.45 -13.43 -9.16
CA THR A 17 -18.18 -14.47 -9.89
C THR A 17 -17.39 -15.76 -10.13
N LEU A 18 -16.06 -15.70 -10.05
CA LEU A 18 -15.17 -16.86 -10.16
C LEU A 18 -14.86 -17.47 -8.79
N ASP A 19 -15.27 -16.85 -7.69
CA ASP A 19 -14.96 -17.27 -6.33
C ASP A 19 -15.95 -18.36 -5.92
N PRO A 20 -15.48 -19.61 -5.68
CA PRO A 20 -16.37 -20.68 -5.21
C PRO A 20 -17.04 -20.33 -3.88
N ALA A 21 -16.38 -19.49 -3.06
CA ALA A 21 -16.94 -19.04 -1.79
C ALA A 21 -18.15 -18.11 -1.97
N GLU A 22 -18.26 -17.38 -3.09
CA GLU A 22 -19.39 -16.49 -3.34
C GLU A 22 -20.69 -17.30 -3.55
N TYR A 23 -20.63 -18.39 -4.33
CA TYR A 23 -21.79 -19.27 -4.51
C TYR A 23 -22.25 -19.93 -3.20
N ILE A 24 -21.29 -20.38 -2.37
CA ILE A 24 -21.57 -21.00 -1.06
C ILE A 24 -22.15 -19.97 -0.08
N LYS A 25 -21.72 -18.70 -0.15
CA LYS A 25 -22.15 -17.61 0.72
C LYS A 25 -23.62 -17.23 0.56
N TYR A 26 -24.18 -17.35 -0.65
CA TYR A 26 -25.60 -17.04 -0.92
C TYR A 26 -26.53 -18.22 -0.72
N THR A 27 -26.03 -19.46 -0.73
CA THR A 27 -26.88 -20.66 -0.80
C THR A 27 -26.99 -21.45 0.50
N ILE A 28 -26.01 -21.37 1.43
CA ILE A 28 -25.89 -22.40 2.49
C ILE A 28 -25.82 -21.85 3.93
N SER A 29 -25.32 -20.63 4.18
CA SER A 29 -25.06 -20.17 5.56
C SER A 29 -26.03 -19.06 6.03
N PRO A 30 -26.82 -19.28 7.10
CA PRO A 30 -27.65 -18.22 7.68
C PRO A 30 -26.81 -17.12 8.37
N GLU A 31 -25.56 -17.41 8.74
CA GLU A 31 -24.67 -16.45 9.40
C GLU A 31 -24.17 -15.38 8.42
N THR A 32 -23.88 -15.75 7.17
CA THR A 32 -23.42 -14.79 6.15
C THR A 32 -24.51 -13.80 5.76
N LEU A 33 -25.77 -14.26 5.73
CA LEU A 33 -26.94 -13.41 5.49
C LEU A 33 -27.17 -12.43 6.64
N LYS A 34 -27.06 -12.89 7.90
CA LYS A 34 -27.13 -12.00 9.07
C LYS A 34 -26.02 -10.95 9.03
N ALA A 35 -24.77 -11.34 8.76
CA ALA A 35 -23.67 -10.40 8.63
C ALA A 35 -23.85 -9.41 7.47
N GLN A 36 -24.47 -9.82 6.35
CA GLN A 36 -24.81 -8.92 5.25
C GLN A 36 -25.91 -7.93 5.66
N ALA A 37 -26.97 -8.40 6.32
CA ALA A 37 -28.06 -7.55 6.81
C ALA A 37 -27.54 -6.54 7.84
N GLU A 38 -26.70 -6.96 8.77
CA GLU A 38 -26.03 -6.07 9.74
C GLU A 38 -25.17 -5.01 9.05
N ARG A 39 -24.35 -5.40 8.05
CA ARG A 39 -23.55 -4.45 7.26
C ARG A 39 -24.40 -3.46 6.47
N LEU A 40 -25.56 -3.90 5.97
CA LEU A 40 -26.50 -3.04 5.25
C LEU A 40 -27.23 -2.09 6.19
N ALA A 41 -27.61 -2.56 7.39
CA ALA A 41 -28.28 -1.77 8.42
C ALA A 41 -27.42 -0.59 8.92
N ILE A 42 -26.09 -0.71 8.85
CA ILE A 42 -25.15 0.37 9.23
C ILE A 42 -25.15 1.54 8.21
N ARG A 43 -25.67 1.36 6.99
CA ARG A 43 -25.65 2.42 5.96
C ARG A 43 -26.68 3.52 6.28
N TYR A 44 -26.18 4.71 6.63
CA TYR A 44 -26.98 5.89 6.92
C TYR A 44 -27.57 6.53 5.65
N ASN A 45 -28.87 6.85 5.64
CA ASN A 45 -29.54 7.55 4.54
C ASN A 45 -30.47 8.64 5.12
N ASP A 46 -30.10 9.92 4.98
CA ASP A 46 -30.88 11.06 5.47
C ASP A 46 -31.09 12.07 4.33
N PRO A 47 -32.34 12.23 3.84
CA PRO A 47 -32.63 13.03 2.65
C PRO A 47 -32.61 14.55 2.88
N ASN A 48 -32.64 15.02 4.14
CA ASN A 48 -32.78 16.45 4.46
C ASN A 48 -31.47 17.09 4.95
N ARG A 49 -30.33 16.40 4.79
CA ARG A 49 -29.05 16.84 5.35
C ARG A 49 -28.42 17.95 4.50
N GLY A 50 -28.35 19.16 5.02
CA GLY A 50 -27.60 20.28 4.44
C GLY A 50 -26.29 20.53 5.17
N GLY A 51 -25.14 20.28 4.54
CA GLY A 51 -23.80 20.56 5.09
C GLY A 51 -22.71 19.57 4.66
N LEU A 52 -21.46 19.86 5.01
CA LEU A 52 -20.35 18.93 4.83
C LEU A 52 -20.49 17.76 5.81
N ILE A 53 -20.40 16.53 5.30
CA ILE A 53 -20.45 15.31 6.11
C ILE A 53 -19.02 15.01 6.57
N GLU A 54 -18.74 15.20 7.85
CA GLU A 54 -17.53 14.63 8.45
C GLU A 54 -17.65 13.11 8.44
N ASP A 55 -16.75 12.46 7.72
CA ASP A 55 -16.64 11.00 7.72
C ASP A 55 -15.67 10.59 8.83
N PRO A 56 -16.15 9.99 9.94
CA PRO A 56 -15.27 9.54 11.01
C PRO A 56 -14.30 8.45 10.53
N ALA A 57 -14.63 7.68 9.49
CA ALA A 57 -13.70 6.71 8.90
C ALA A 57 -12.52 7.42 8.23
N LEU A 58 -12.77 8.54 7.54
CA LEU A 58 -11.72 9.36 6.94
C LEU A 58 -10.82 9.98 8.03
N ILE A 59 -11.42 10.49 9.11
CA ILE A 59 -10.67 11.09 10.23
C ILE A 59 -9.80 10.04 10.94
N HIS A 60 -10.33 8.83 11.20
CA HIS A 60 -9.52 7.77 11.78
C HIS A 60 -8.42 7.29 10.81
N TRP A 61 -8.70 7.26 9.51
CA TRP A 61 -7.68 6.90 8.51
C TRP A 61 -6.56 7.93 8.44
N THR A 62 -6.88 9.22 8.44
CA THR A 62 -5.86 10.28 8.44
C THR A 62 -5.03 10.22 9.72
N TYR A 63 -5.67 10.14 10.89
CA TYR A 63 -4.99 9.99 12.18
C TYR A 63 -4.06 8.78 12.22
N ALA A 64 -4.52 7.63 11.72
CA ALA A 64 -3.73 6.41 11.66
C ALA A 64 -2.46 6.57 10.80
N ARG A 65 -2.52 7.41 9.76
CA ARG A 65 -1.41 7.67 8.82
C ARG A 65 -0.51 8.83 9.22
N SER A 66 -0.95 9.73 10.10
CA SER A 66 -0.15 10.88 10.52
C SER A 66 0.41 10.70 11.93
N GLU A 67 -0.47 10.52 12.91
CA GLU A 67 -0.12 10.64 14.33
C GLU A 67 0.15 9.28 14.97
N ASN A 68 -0.50 8.22 14.49
CA ASN A 68 -0.43 6.90 15.11
C ASN A 68 0.80 6.05 14.71
N ILE A 69 1.73 6.60 13.92
CA ILE A 69 2.90 5.86 13.41
C ILE A 69 3.95 5.65 14.51
N TYR A 70 4.47 6.74 15.09
CA TYR A 70 5.55 6.68 16.07
C TYR A 70 5.16 6.06 17.42
N PRO A 71 3.96 6.33 17.97
CA PRO A 71 3.53 5.70 19.22
C PRO A 71 3.51 4.16 19.17
N ASN A 72 3.26 3.59 17.99
CA ASN A 72 3.21 2.13 17.79
C ASN A 72 4.49 1.57 17.16
N PHE A 73 5.48 2.41 16.86
CA PHE A 73 6.73 1.95 16.26
C PHE A 73 7.58 1.21 17.30
N ARG A 74 8.00 0.00 16.94
CA ARG A 74 8.92 -0.81 17.76
C ARG A 74 10.24 -0.98 17.02
N PRO A 75 11.39 -0.62 17.65
CA PRO A 75 12.70 -0.88 17.08
C PRO A 75 13.00 -2.38 17.15
N THR A 76 12.55 -3.12 16.14
CA THR A 76 12.86 -4.55 15.95
C THR A 76 14.02 -4.71 14.96
N PRO A 77 14.76 -5.83 15.00
CA PRO A 77 15.85 -6.05 14.04
C PRO A 77 15.40 -5.96 12.58
N LYS A 78 14.21 -6.46 12.25
CA LYS A 78 13.61 -6.35 10.91
C LYS A 78 13.38 -4.90 10.49
N ASN A 79 12.78 -4.09 11.38
CA ASN A 79 12.48 -2.69 11.09
C ASN A 79 13.76 -1.85 11.00
N SER A 80 14.73 -2.13 11.87
CA SER A 80 16.04 -1.46 11.85
C SER A 80 16.82 -1.77 10.58
N LEU A 81 16.80 -3.03 10.12
CA LEU A 81 17.46 -3.45 8.88
C LEU A 81 16.81 -2.78 7.67
N LEU A 82 15.47 -2.79 7.58
CA LEU A 82 14.76 -2.11 6.51
C LEU A 82 15.02 -0.60 6.52
N GLY A 83 15.03 0.03 7.70
CA GLY A 83 15.33 1.45 7.85
C GLY A 83 16.75 1.81 7.41
N ALA A 84 17.75 1.00 7.79
CA ALA A 84 19.13 1.20 7.36
C ALA A 84 19.30 0.99 5.85
N LEU A 85 18.71 -0.08 5.31
CA LEU A 85 18.75 -0.38 3.88
C LEU A 85 18.15 0.79 3.09
N PHE A 86 16.90 1.16 3.34
CA PHE A 86 16.23 2.18 2.54
C PHE A 86 16.61 3.63 2.90
N GLY A 87 17.16 3.88 4.09
CA GLY A 87 17.57 5.21 4.51
C GLY A 87 19.03 5.54 4.18
N ILE A 88 19.94 4.60 4.40
CA ILE A 88 21.39 4.84 4.32
C ILE A 88 21.97 4.38 2.98
N GLU A 89 21.51 3.26 2.44
CA GLU A 89 22.03 2.70 1.18
C GLU A 89 21.93 3.68 0.00
N PRO A 90 20.80 4.40 -0.23
CA PRO A 90 20.72 5.33 -1.35
C PRO A 90 21.73 6.47 -1.25
N LEU A 91 22.07 6.91 -0.03
CA LEU A 91 23.06 7.96 0.18
C LEU A 91 24.46 7.48 -0.23
N PHE A 92 24.85 6.27 0.18
CA PHE A 92 26.12 5.68 -0.25
C PHE A 92 26.14 5.43 -1.75
N PHE A 93 25.06 4.88 -2.30
CA PHE A 93 24.92 4.64 -3.73
C PHE A 93 25.17 5.92 -4.54
N TRP A 94 24.45 7.00 -4.22
CA TRP A 94 24.60 8.27 -4.91
C TRP A 94 25.94 8.95 -4.65
N TYR A 95 26.49 8.82 -3.44
CA TYR A 95 27.83 9.30 -3.15
C TYR A 95 28.85 8.68 -4.10
N TYR A 96 28.83 7.36 -4.29
CA TYR A 96 29.78 6.69 -5.20
C TYR A 96 29.53 7.03 -6.66
N VAL A 97 28.28 7.10 -7.11
CA VAL A 97 27.93 7.50 -8.48
C VAL A 97 28.46 8.91 -8.77
N PHE A 98 28.18 9.88 -7.89
CA PHE A 98 28.66 11.25 -8.10
C PHE A 98 30.17 11.37 -7.91
N LYS A 99 30.77 10.64 -6.97
CA LYS A 99 32.21 10.68 -6.73
C LYS A 99 32.99 10.15 -7.94
N THR A 100 32.57 9.01 -8.48
CA THR A 100 33.20 8.41 -9.68
C THR A 100 33.03 9.30 -10.90
N TYR A 101 31.83 9.86 -11.10
CA TYR A 101 31.56 10.80 -12.18
C TYR A 101 32.42 12.06 -12.10
N ARG A 102 32.48 12.71 -10.91
CA ARG A 102 33.28 13.92 -10.68
C ARG A 102 34.77 13.66 -10.87
N ASN A 103 35.30 12.60 -10.26
CA ASN A 103 36.71 12.25 -10.39
C ASN A 103 37.07 11.98 -11.87
N ARG A 104 36.19 11.30 -12.63
CA ARG A 104 36.40 11.07 -14.06
C ARG A 104 36.41 12.38 -14.86
N LYS A 105 35.46 13.28 -14.58
CA LYS A 105 35.39 14.57 -15.25
C LYS A 105 36.62 15.42 -14.96
N GLU A 106 37.01 15.56 -13.69
CA GLU A 106 38.21 16.29 -13.26
C GLU A 106 39.48 15.75 -13.93
N LYS A 107 39.62 14.41 -14.01
CA LYS A 107 40.73 13.78 -14.71
C LYS A 107 40.76 14.11 -16.21
N LEU A 108 39.62 14.06 -16.90
CA LEU A 108 39.54 14.36 -18.32
C LEU A 108 39.83 15.85 -18.63
N THR A 109 39.40 16.75 -17.74
CA THR A 109 39.74 18.18 -17.83
C THR A 109 41.24 18.42 -17.64
N GLN A 110 41.88 17.75 -16.67
CA GLN A 110 43.34 17.85 -16.47
C GLN A 110 44.13 17.31 -17.67
N GLU A 111 43.63 16.26 -18.33
CA GLU A 111 44.24 15.69 -19.54
C GLU A 111 43.97 16.53 -20.81
N GLY A 112 43.18 17.61 -20.71
CA GLY A 112 42.79 18.44 -21.86
C GLY A 112 41.89 17.70 -22.86
N LYS A 113 41.24 16.62 -22.45
CA LYS A 113 40.37 15.76 -23.30
C LYS A 113 38.90 16.13 -23.24
N LEU A 114 38.57 17.17 -22.47
CA LEU A 114 37.21 17.62 -22.20
C LEU A 114 37.22 19.14 -22.34
N ASP A 115 36.46 19.64 -23.31
CA ASP A 115 36.32 21.06 -23.64
C ASP A 115 35.67 21.88 -22.50
#